data_AF-A0A1Y5ESM4-F1
#
_entry.id   AF-A0A1Y5ESM4-F1
#
_cell.length_a   1.000
_cell.length_b   1.000
_cell.length_c   1.000
_cell.angle_alpha   90.00
_cell.angle_beta   90.00
_cell.angle_gamma   90.00
#
_symmetry.space_group_name_H-M   'P 1'
#
loop_
_entity.id
_entity.type
_entity.pdbx_description
1 polymer ?
#
loop_
_entity_poly.entity_id
_entity_poly.type
_entity_poly.pdbx_seq_one_letter_code
_entity_poly.pdbx_strand_id
1 'polypeptide(L)' 'VDALQFFEEHGQVCPAGWNKGDKGMVNTPEGVASYLAESSEGL' A
#
# COMPACT_ATOMS: atom_id res chain seq x y z
N VAL A 1 -5.82 -14.28 -1.53
CA VAL A 1 -4.44 -14.83 -1.59
C VAL A 1 -3.50 -13.84 -2.27
N ASP A 2 -3.98 -13.00 -3.18
CA ASP A 2 -3.16 -12.01 -3.90
C ASP A 2 -2.43 -10.99 -3.01
N ALA A 3 -3.04 -10.52 -1.92
CA ALA A 3 -2.39 -9.59 -0.98
C ALA A 3 -1.18 -10.22 -0.26
N LEU A 4 -1.26 -11.52 0.03
CA LEU A 4 -0.15 -12.25 0.67
C LEU A 4 1.01 -12.42 -0.32
N GLN A 5 0.73 -12.79 -1.56
CA GLN A 5 1.76 -12.91 -2.59
C GLN A 5 2.39 -11.55 -2.92
N PHE A 6 1.61 -10.47 -2.99
CA PHE A 6 2.15 -9.13 -3.18
C PHE A 6 3.10 -8.72 -2.05
N PHE A 7 2.75 -9.04 -0.80
CA PHE A 7 3.63 -8.80 0.34
C PHE A 7 4.92 -9.63 0.25
N GLU A 8 4.83 -10.91 -0.14
CA GLU A 8 6.00 -11.78 -0.28
C GLU A 8 6.92 -11.36 -1.44
N GLU A 9 6.36 -10.90 -2.56
CA GLU A 9 7.12 -10.48 -3.74
C GLU A 9 7.70 -9.05 -3.64
N HIS A 10 6.96 -8.11 -3.06
CA HIS A 10 7.34 -6.70 -3.02
C HIS A 10 7.80 -6.21 -1.64
N GLY A 11 7.53 -6.97 -0.56
CA GLY A 11 7.78 -6.52 0.82
C GLY A 11 6.90 -5.34 1.26
N GLN A 12 5.85 -5.03 0.49
CA GLN A 12 4.95 -3.91 0.72
C GLN A 12 3.61 -4.41 1.28
N VAL A 13 3.03 -3.64 2.20
CA VAL A 13 1.74 -3.99 2.81
C VAL A 13 0.58 -3.53 1.95
N CYS A 14 -0.52 -4.28 1.99
CA CYS A 14 -1.75 -3.95 1.28
C CYS A 14 -2.60 -3.00 2.14
N PRO A 15 -2.81 -1.73 1.73
CA PRO A 15 -3.68 -0.79 2.44
C PRO A 15 -5.16 -1.21 2.38
N ALA A 16 -6.01 -0.54 3.16
CA ALA A 16 -7.45 -0.85 3.21
C ALA A 16 -8.10 -0.66 1.82
N GLY A 17 -8.82 -1.67 1.35
CA GLY A 17 -9.47 -1.65 0.02
C GLY A 17 -8.54 -1.97 -1.15
N TRP A 18 -7.29 -2.37 -0.89
CA TRP A 18 -6.33 -2.75 -1.93
C TRP A 18 -6.83 -3.92 -2.79
N ASN A 19 -6.72 -3.77 -4.11
CA ASN A 19 -6.95 -4.79 -5.12
C ASN A 19 -5.67 -5.08 -5.90
N LYS A 20 -5.66 -6.22 -6.60
CA LYS A 20 -4.53 -6.63 -7.44
C LYS A 20 -4.28 -5.58 -8.53
N GLY A 21 -3.11 -4.93 -8.47
CA GLY A 21 -2.72 -3.84 -9.38
C GLY A 21 -2.66 -2.47 -8.69
N ASP A 22 -3.22 -2.33 -7.49
CA ASP A 22 -3.11 -1.10 -6.70
C ASP A 22 -1.72 -0.96 -6.08
N LYS A 23 -1.32 0.29 -5.82
CA LYS A 23 -0.07 0.60 -5.12
C LYS A 23 -0.09 0.00 -3.70
N GLY A 24 0.95 -0.75 -3.37
CA GLY A 24 1.26 -1.13 -2.00
C GLY A 24 1.72 0.06 -1.18
N MET A 25 1.70 -0.10 0.14
CA MET A 25 2.22 0.87 1.09
C MET A 25 3.47 0.32 1.78
N VAL A 26 4.48 1.16 1.98
CA VAL A 26 5.68 0.77 2.74
C VAL A 26 5.33 0.80 4.24
N ASN A 27 5.68 -0.25 4.97
CA ASN A 27 5.44 -0.40 6.42
C ASN A 27 6.40 0.46 7.28
N THR A 28 6.60 1.71 6.91
CA THR A 28 7.38 2.67 7.71
C THR A 28 6.54 3.91 7.99
N PRO A 29 6.82 4.67 9.06
CA PRO A 29 6.11 5.93 9.33
C PRO A 29 6.15 6.89 8.13
N GLU A 30 7.29 6.97 7.45
CA GLU A 30 7.47 7.76 6.23
C GLU A 30 6.65 7.20 5.05
N GLY A 31 6.59 5.87 4.92
CA GLY A 31 5.79 5.19 3.90
C GLY A 31 4.29 5.43 4.05
N VAL A 32 3.80 5.39 5.29
CA VAL A 32 2.40 5.71 5.61
C VAL A 32 2.12 7.19 5.37
N ALA A 33 3.01 8.10 5.79
CA ALA A 33 2.85 9.53 5.54
C ALA A 33 2.81 9.86 4.04
N SER A 34 3.70 9.23 3.26
CA SER A 34 3.75 9.39 1.80
C SER A 34 2.49 8.84 1.14
N TYR A 35 2.03 7.65 1.54
CA TYR A 35 0.81 7.03 1.02
C TYR A 35 -0.43 7.86 1.33
N LEU A 36 -0.55 8.40 2.54
CA LEU A 36 -1.66 9.27 2.94
C LEU A 36 -1.61 10.64 2.25
N ALA A 37 -0.42 11.19 1.99
CA ALA A 37 -0.26 12.43 1.24
C ALA A 37 -0.71 12.25 -0.23
N GLU A 38 -0.27 11.17 -0.89
CA GLU A 38 -0.69 10.83 -2.26
C GLU A 38 -2.19 10.50 -2.33
N SER A 39 -2.75 9.85 -1.29
CA SER A 39 -4.17 9.44 -1.28
C SER A 39 -5.12 10.55 -0.82
N SER A 40 -4.63 11.60 -0.13
CA SER A 40 -5.45 12.75 0.30
C SER A 40 -5.80 13.70 -0.84
N GLU A 41 -5.16 13.58 -2.01
CA GLU A 41 -5.55 14.34 -3.21
C GLU A 41 -6.90 13.87 -3.81
N GLY A 42 -7.49 12.80 -3.28
CA GLY A 42 -8.81 12.27 -3.66
C GLY A 42 -9.97 12.60 -2.73
N LEU A 43 -9.78 13.49 -1.74
CA LEU A 43 -10.82 14.00 -0.81
C LEU A 43 -11.28 15.40 -1.21
#